data_AF-A0A2U3ETH0-F1
#
_entry.id   AF-A0A2U3ETH0-F1
#
_cell.length_a   1.000
_cell.length_b   1.000
_cell.length_c   1.000
_cell.angle_alpha   90.00
_cell.angle_beta   90.00
_cell.angle_gamma   90.00
#
_symmetry.space_group_name_H-M   'P 1'
#
loop_
_entity.id
_entity.type
_entity.pdbx_description
1 polymer ?
#
loop_
_entity_poly.entity_id
_entity_poly.type
_entity_poly.pdbx_seq_one_letter_code
_entity_poly.pdbx_strand_id
1 'polypeptide(L)'
;KRRNLGQAEDAALNFGGQQQELWCEGGEVAFILRMIDESKQFGRQVKWFTTLVSRGDNLPPLYRALTEAGAVKVVKKEMAQGQKQSRFIAWTFMDNSKRRK
;
A
#
# COMPACT_ATOMS: atom_id res chain seq x y z
N LYS A 1 13.40 -20.65 -15.93
CA LYS A 1 14.38 -21.73 -15.65
C LYS A 1 14.63 -21.78 -14.14
N ARG A 2 14.13 -22.81 -13.44
CA ARG A 2 14.14 -23.00 -11.96
C ARG A 2 15.02 -24.19 -11.52
N ARG A 3 16.23 -24.37 -12.07
CA ARG A 3 16.92 -25.67 -11.99
C ARG A 3 18.06 -25.84 -10.96
N ASN A 4 18.43 -24.81 -10.20
CA ASN A 4 19.65 -24.88 -9.37
C ASN A 4 19.45 -24.61 -7.86
N LEU A 5 18.22 -24.73 -7.32
CA LEU A 5 17.94 -24.36 -5.92
C LEU A 5 17.48 -25.52 -5.01
N GLY A 6 17.50 -26.78 -5.48
CA GLY A 6 17.31 -27.94 -4.59
C GLY A 6 16.00 -27.95 -3.77
N GLN A 7 14.94 -27.30 -4.24
CA GLN A 7 13.64 -27.28 -3.58
C GLN A 7 12.68 -28.19 -4.35
N ALA A 8 12.03 -29.10 -3.62
CA ALA A 8 11.00 -29.99 -4.12
C ALA A 8 9.87 -29.22 -4.80
N GLU A 9 9.21 -29.86 -5.78
CA GLU A 9 8.19 -29.25 -6.65
C GLU A 9 6.93 -28.77 -5.92
N ASP A 10 6.78 -29.11 -4.63
CA ASP A 10 5.72 -28.68 -3.72
C ASP A 10 6.22 -27.71 -2.64
N ALA A 11 6.89 -26.63 -3.04
CA ALA A 11 7.10 -25.51 -2.15
C ALA A 11 5.74 -24.82 -1.94
N ALA A 12 4.98 -25.31 -0.95
CA ALA A 12 3.85 -24.61 -0.37
C ALA A 12 4.26 -23.14 -0.20
N LEU A 13 3.61 -22.24 -0.94
CA LEU A 13 3.83 -20.81 -0.75
C LEU A 13 3.63 -20.56 0.74
N ASN A 14 4.58 -19.88 1.40
CA ASN A 14 4.52 -19.56 2.84
C ASN A 14 3.41 -18.52 3.17
N PHE A 15 2.34 -18.51 2.39
CA PHE A 15 1.23 -17.59 2.43
C PHE A 15 -0.06 -18.40 2.38
N GLY A 16 -0.69 -18.58 3.55
CA GLY A 16 -1.95 -19.32 3.70
C GLY A 16 -3.22 -18.51 3.43
N GLY A 17 -3.14 -17.47 2.59
CA GLY A 17 -4.27 -16.60 2.25
C GLY A 17 -5.15 -17.17 1.14
N GLN A 18 -6.41 -16.73 1.06
CA GLN A 18 -7.29 -17.07 -0.07
C GLN A 18 -6.81 -16.37 -1.35
N GLN A 19 -7.15 -16.89 -2.52
CA GLN A 19 -6.66 -16.34 -3.80
C GLN A 19 -6.93 -14.83 -3.94
N GLN A 20 -8.13 -14.33 -3.57
CA GLN A 20 -8.43 -12.90 -3.59
C GLN A 20 -7.61 -12.06 -2.59
N GLU A 21 -6.98 -12.67 -1.58
CA GLU A 21 -6.09 -11.99 -0.63
C GLU A 21 -4.64 -11.95 -1.12
N LEU A 22 -4.28 -12.87 -2.01
CA LEU A 22 -2.89 -13.06 -2.46
C LEU A 22 -2.58 -12.29 -3.74
N TRP A 23 -3.58 -11.99 -4.58
CA TRP A 23 -3.37 -11.26 -5.82
C TRP A 23 -4.56 -10.38 -6.20
N CYS A 24 -4.24 -9.26 -6.83
CA CYS A 24 -5.17 -8.36 -7.48
C CYS A 24 -4.64 -8.09 -8.89
N GLU A 25 -5.54 -7.84 -9.84
CA GLU A 25 -5.15 -7.46 -11.20
C GLU A 25 -4.33 -6.16 -11.17
N GLY A 26 -3.15 -6.16 -11.79
CA GLY A 26 -2.17 -5.07 -11.71
C GLY A 26 -1.36 -4.99 -10.41
N GLY A 27 -1.58 -5.93 -9.47
CA GLY A 27 -0.83 -6.06 -8.23
C GLY A 27 -1.03 -4.91 -7.23
N GLU A 28 -0.18 -4.88 -6.20
CA GLU A 28 -0.26 -3.91 -5.09
C GLU A 28 -0.36 -2.45 -5.58
N VAL A 29 0.39 -2.08 -6.62
CA VAL A 29 0.38 -0.71 -7.13
C VAL A 29 -1.01 -0.35 -7.67
N ALA A 30 -1.59 -1.17 -8.55
CA ALA A 30 -2.90 -0.89 -9.14
C ALA A 30 -4.00 -0.82 -8.07
N PHE A 31 -3.93 -1.71 -7.07
CA PHE A 31 -4.85 -1.71 -5.93
C PHE A 31 -4.77 -0.40 -5.15
N ILE A 32 -3.57 0.04 -4.78
CA ILE A 32 -3.40 1.27 -4.00
C ILE A 32 -3.75 2.51 -4.85
N LEU A 33 -3.43 2.52 -6.15
CA LEU A 33 -3.84 3.61 -7.05
C LEU A 33 -5.35 3.78 -7.09
N ARG A 34 -6.10 2.67 -7.18
CA ARG A 34 -7.56 2.68 -7.10
C ARG A 34 -8.05 3.21 -5.75
N MET A 35 -7.44 2.75 -4.66
CA MET A 35 -7.77 3.22 -3.30
C MET A 35 -7.53 4.73 -3.16
N ILE A 36 -6.44 5.27 -3.73
CA ILE A 36 -6.15 6.71 -3.74
C ILE A 36 -7.26 7.47 -4.49
N ASP A 37 -7.68 6.99 -5.65
CA ASP A 37 -8.73 7.64 -6.44
C ASP A 37 -10.09 7.63 -5.73
N GLU A 38 -10.51 6.47 -5.21
CA GLU A 38 -11.76 6.32 -4.47
C GLU A 38 -11.78 7.17 -3.19
N SER A 39 -10.63 7.30 -2.50
CA SER A 39 -10.52 8.05 -1.25
C SER A 39 -10.91 9.53 -1.37
N LYS A 40 -10.82 10.12 -2.57
CA LYS A 40 -11.23 11.51 -2.84
C LYS A 40 -12.68 11.77 -2.45
N GLN A 41 -13.56 10.82 -2.78
CA GLN A 41 -15.01 10.93 -2.54
C GLN A 41 -15.33 11.00 -1.04
N PHE A 42 -14.47 10.40 -0.21
CA PHE A 42 -14.62 10.33 1.24
C PHE A 42 -13.72 11.32 1.99
N GLY A 43 -13.00 12.19 1.29
CA GLY A 43 -11.96 13.04 1.88
C GLY A 43 -12.44 14.06 2.92
N ARG A 44 -13.75 14.35 2.95
CA ARG A 44 -14.38 15.20 3.98
C ARG A 44 -14.89 14.43 5.20
N GLN A 45 -14.99 13.11 5.12
CA GLN A 45 -15.55 12.25 6.17
C GLN A 45 -14.44 11.49 6.91
N VAL A 46 -13.37 11.13 6.19
CA VAL A 46 -12.27 10.32 6.73
C VAL A 46 -11.06 11.19 7.01
N LYS A 47 -10.56 11.14 8.25
CA LYS A 47 -9.39 11.92 8.67
C LYS A 47 -8.09 11.43 8.05
N TRP A 48 -7.91 10.10 7.97
CA TRP A 48 -6.72 9.45 7.42
C TRP A 48 -7.10 8.19 6.67
N PHE A 49 -6.54 8.05 5.49
CA PHE A 49 -6.50 6.79 4.75
C PHE A 49 -5.10 6.20 4.90
N THR A 50 -5.01 4.89 5.02
CA THR A 50 -3.73 4.21 5.28
C THR A 50 -3.67 2.89 4.54
N THR A 51 -2.49 2.53 4.06
CA THR A 51 -2.24 1.19 3.51
C THR A 51 -0.80 0.77 3.73
N LEU A 52 -0.59 -0.54 3.83
CA LEU A 52 0.74 -1.14 3.85
C LEU A 52 1.30 -1.22 2.43
N VAL A 53 2.61 -1.05 2.29
CA VAL A 53 3.34 -1.16 1.03
C VAL A 53 4.47 -2.15 1.23
N SER A 54 4.42 -3.27 0.53
CA SER A 54 5.42 -4.34 0.63
C SER A 54 6.77 -3.93 0.03
N ARG A 55 6.77 -3.27 -1.14
CA ARG A 55 8.01 -2.92 -1.88
C ARG A 55 8.25 -1.42 -1.95
N GLY A 56 9.49 -1.01 -1.66
CA GLY A 56 9.86 0.41 -1.64
C GLY A 56 9.73 1.06 -3.02
N ASP A 57 10.01 0.29 -4.07
CA ASP A 57 9.93 0.70 -5.47
C ASP A 57 8.51 1.06 -5.93
N ASN A 58 7.50 0.66 -5.16
CA ASN A 58 6.12 1.05 -5.42
C ASN A 58 5.83 2.48 -4.95
N LEU A 59 6.65 3.10 -4.11
CA LEU A 59 6.38 4.43 -3.56
C LEU A 59 6.35 5.57 -4.59
N PRO A 60 7.29 5.67 -5.56
CA PRO A 60 7.30 6.78 -6.51
C PRO A 60 5.99 6.97 -7.29
N PRO A 61 5.38 5.94 -7.92
CA PRO A 61 4.09 6.12 -8.59
C PRO A 61 2.96 6.46 -7.62
N LEU A 62 2.97 5.91 -6.39
CA LEU A 62 1.94 6.19 -5.38
C LEU A 62 2.00 7.65 -4.90
N TYR A 63 3.20 8.22 -4.74
CA TYR A 63 3.33 9.64 -4.38
C TYR A 63 2.82 10.56 -5.48
N ARG A 64 3.10 10.26 -6.74
CA ARG A 64 2.55 11.02 -7.88
C ARG A 64 1.03 11.02 -7.86
N ALA A 65 0.43 9.84 -7.72
CA ALA A 65 -1.02 9.69 -7.65
C ALA A 65 -1.63 10.41 -6.45
N LEU A 66 -0.99 10.39 -5.27
CA LEU A 66 -1.44 11.14 -4.09
C LEU A 66 -1.41 12.64 -4.30
N THR A 67 -0.37 13.16 -4.97
CA THR A 67 -0.26 14.57 -5.33
C THR A 67 -1.35 14.96 -6.32
N GLU A 68 -1.53 14.18 -7.40
CA GLU A 68 -2.60 14.38 -8.38
C GLU A 68 -3.99 14.28 -7.75
N ALA A 69 -4.14 13.44 -6.72
CA ALA A 69 -5.38 13.29 -6.01
C ALA A 69 -5.71 14.47 -5.07
N GLY A 70 -4.76 15.39 -4.84
CA GLY A 70 -4.95 16.53 -3.95
C GLY A 70 -4.80 16.17 -2.46
N ALA A 71 -4.08 15.10 -2.12
CA ALA A 71 -3.76 14.81 -0.73
C ALA A 71 -2.92 15.96 -0.14
N VAL A 72 -3.42 16.58 0.94
CA VAL A 72 -2.76 17.76 1.55
C VAL A 72 -1.62 17.38 2.49
N LYS A 73 -1.60 16.12 2.93
CA LYS A 73 -0.48 15.56 3.69
C LYS A 73 -0.35 14.07 3.41
N VAL A 74 0.88 13.64 3.21
CA VAL A 74 1.26 12.25 3.07
C VAL A 74 2.36 11.95 4.09
N VAL A 75 2.21 10.84 4.81
CA VAL A 75 3.17 10.35 5.79
C VAL A 75 3.58 8.96 5.38
N LYS A 76 4.88 8.70 5.40
CA LYS A 76 5.45 7.36 5.28
C LYS A 76 6.05 6.96 6.61
N LYS A 77 5.81 5.73 7.04
CA LYS A 77 6.47 5.17 8.21
C LYS A 77 7.06 3.82 7.86
N GLU A 78 8.37 3.70 8.04
CA GLU A 78 9.07 2.42 7.95
C GLU A 78 8.71 1.58 9.18
N MET A 79 8.55 0.27 8.95
CA MET A 79 8.30 -0.74 9.96
C MET A 79 9.28 -1.88 9.74
N ALA A 80 9.99 -2.28 10.80
CA ALA A 80 10.90 -3.41 10.75
C ALA A 80 10.55 -4.39 11.85
N GLN A 81 10.35 -5.64 11.50
CA GLN A 81 10.22 -6.75 12.45
C GLN A 81 11.08 -7.91 11.97
N GLY A 82 12.20 -8.14 12.65
CA GLY A 82 13.21 -9.12 12.21
C GLY A 82 13.69 -8.81 10.79
N GLN A 83 13.62 -9.79 9.89
CA GLN A 83 14.03 -9.66 8.49
C GLN A 83 12.95 -9.03 7.59
N LYS A 84 11.74 -8.80 8.11
CA LYS A 84 10.65 -8.21 7.33
C LYS A 84 10.71 -6.69 7.44
N GLN A 85 11.10 -6.06 6.33
CA GLN A 85 10.96 -4.62 6.14
C GLN A 85 9.63 -4.35 5.46
N SER A 86 8.73 -3.66 6.16
CA SER A 86 7.49 -3.13 5.58
C SER A 86 7.43 -1.62 5.79
N ARG A 87 6.46 -0.98 5.16
CA ARG A 87 6.15 0.42 5.40
C ARG A 87 4.66 0.62 5.25
N PHE A 88 4.12 1.62 5.91
CA PHE A 88 2.80 2.10 5.57
C PHE A 88 2.88 3.54 5.08
N ILE A 89 1.96 3.87 4.19
CA ILE A 89 1.68 5.24 3.80
C ILE A 89 0.33 5.64 4.39
N ALA A 90 0.23 6.88 4.82
CA ALA A 90 -0.97 7.49 5.33
C ALA A 90 -1.19 8.83 4.63
N TRP A 91 -2.41 9.11 4.19
CA TRP A 91 -2.72 10.39 3.56
C TRP A 91 -4.09 10.93 4.00
N THR A 92 -4.28 12.21 3.75
CA THR A 92 -5.45 12.96 4.20
C THR A 92 -5.74 14.10 3.22
N PHE A 93 -7.02 14.41 3.07
CA PHE A 93 -7.51 15.58 2.33
C PHE A 93 -7.92 16.73 3.25
N MET A 94 -7.78 16.55 4.57
CA MET A 94 -8.12 17.54 5.58
C MET A 94 -6.87 18.29 6.04
N ASP A 95 -6.96 19.61 6.08
CA ASP A 95 -5.97 20.44 6.76
C ASP A 95 -5.99 20.20 8.29
N ASN A 96 -4.90 20.51 8.97
CA ASN A 96 -4.71 20.29 10.41
C ASN A 96 -5.80 20.95 11.26
N SER A 97 -6.31 22.10 10.84
CA SER A 97 -7.41 22.82 11.49
C SER A 97 -8.71 22.01 11.53
N LYS A 98 -9.06 21.35 10.42
CA LYS A 98 -10.25 20.50 10.28
C LYS A 98 -10.10 19.14 10.98
N ARG A 99 -8.86 18.66 11.20
CA ARG A 99 -8.60 17.35 11.80
C ARG A 99 -8.71 17.32 13.34
N ARG A 100 -8.46 18.46 14.01
CA ARG A 100 -8.40 18.56 15.48
C ARG A 100 -9.76 18.65 16.18
N LYS A 101 -10.83 18.91 15.44
CA LYS A 101 -12.22 18.82 15.93
C LYS A 101 -12.71 17.38 15.83
#